data_AF-A0A316RY75-F1
#
_entry.id   AF-A0A316RY75-F1
#
_cell.length_a   1.000
_cell.length_b   1.000
_cell.length_c   1.000
_cell.angle_alpha   90.00
_cell.angle_beta   90.00
_cell.angle_gamma   90.00
#
_symmetry.space_group_name_H-M   'P 1'
#
loop_
_entity.id
_entity.type
_entity.pdbx_description
1 polymer ?
#
loop_
_entity_poly.entity_id
_entity_poly.type
_entity_poly.pdbx_seq_one_letter_code
_entity_poly.pdbx_strand_id
1 'polypeptide(L)'
;MGFGFGKKMSYEEYDRLEEKHGALWWIGRIITLILVCGTVGILFWRIFTSGDPKDLKGLQPNQPLADAYNAARAEDKELTVYYNEQLPNITYEKGRRGYFSAQRVRFIEEANQVQVLFRYNNSTIRHLREDYALDEMPNRSDDLYDITLYVAYDLTPDDPTDNAGNDPAAVKFVRYQPTSVVAETKGLYNYRYLVFDGLDMTVTDNPVLAVYMDIYYKGDVRYLEEDGGKDPYSALIIYDYAAEKTPYELTKKDREALSAWKGAKAE
;
A
#
# COMPACT_ATOMS: atom_id res chain seq x y z
N MET A 1 -13.43 33.57 -13.90
CA MET A 1 -12.66 34.78 -13.51
C MET A 1 -11.25 34.62 -14.05
N GLY A 2 -10.86 35.42 -15.03
CA GLY A 2 -9.56 35.33 -15.68
C GLY A 2 -8.46 35.83 -14.74
N PHE A 3 -7.39 35.05 -14.60
CA PHE A 3 -6.15 35.50 -13.98
C PHE A 3 -5.54 36.60 -14.86
N GLY A 4 -5.70 37.86 -14.45
CA GLY A 4 -5.02 38.99 -15.08
C GLY A 4 -3.53 38.88 -14.82
N PHE A 5 -2.75 38.50 -15.84
CA PHE A 5 -1.31 38.73 -15.81
C PHE A 5 -1.08 40.22 -15.69
N GLY A 6 -0.46 40.63 -14.57
CA GLY A 6 -0.15 42.02 -14.28
C GLY A 6 0.54 42.69 -15.47
N LYS A 7 0.14 43.94 -15.73
CA LYS A 7 0.70 44.82 -16.77
C LYS A 7 2.23 44.72 -16.72
N LYS A 8 2.88 44.33 -17.84
CA LYS A 8 4.35 44.33 -17.93
C LYS A 8 4.83 45.77 -17.68
N MET A 9 5.62 45.93 -16.62
CA MET A 9 6.25 47.20 -16.26
C MET A 9 7.12 47.68 -17.41
N SER A 10 7.03 48.95 -17.80
CA SER A 10 7.88 49.48 -18.88
C SER A 10 9.32 49.68 -18.35
N TYR A 11 10.30 49.67 -19.25
CA TYR A 11 11.71 49.93 -18.88
C TYR A 11 11.87 51.29 -18.16
N GLU A 12 11.10 52.31 -18.55
CA GLU A 12 11.14 53.64 -17.92
C GLU A 12 10.51 53.69 -16.51
N GLU A 13 9.57 52.80 -16.20
CA GLU A 13 9.05 52.63 -14.83
C GLU A 13 10.05 51.87 -13.96
N TYR A 14 10.84 50.99 -14.58
CA TYR A 14 11.89 50.20 -13.96
C TYR A 14 13.03 51.10 -13.45
N ASP A 15 13.58 51.94 -14.33
CA ASP A 15 14.68 52.85 -14.01
C ASP A 15 14.27 53.87 -12.92
N ARG A 16 13.02 54.36 -12.98
CA ARG A 16 12.48 55.28 -11.96
C ARG A 16 12.36 54.67 -10.57
N LEU A 17 12.00 53.39 -10.48
CA LEU A 17 11.88 52.69 -9.19
C LEU A 17 13.25 52.31 -8.62
N GLU A 18 14.20 51.97 -9.49
CA GLU A 18 15.59 51.71 -9.13
C GLU A 18 16.29 52.97 -8.60
N GLU A 19 16.12 54.13 -9.25
CA GLU A 19 16.65 55.41 -8.75
C GLU A 19 16.01 55.84 -7.42
N LYS A 20 14.70 55.59 -7.23
CA LYS A 20 13.96 56.07 -6.05
C LYS A 20 14.16 55.21 -4.80
N HIS A 21 14.38 53.90 -4.96
CA HIS A 21 14.45 52.94 -3.86
C HIS A 21 15.78 52.18 -3.76
N GLY A 22 16.65 52.31 -4.78
CA GLY A 22 18.02 51.80 -4.79
C GLY A 22 18.14 50.34 -4.33
N ALA A 23 19.03 50.12 -3.37
CA ALA A 23 19.30 48.80 -2.79
C ALA A 23 18.05 48.10 -2.22
N LEU A 24 17.06 48.85 -1.71
CA LEU A 24 15.86 48.27 -1.09
C LEU A 24 14.99 47.51 -2.10
N TRP A 25 14.95 48.00 -3.33
CA TRP A 25 14.21 47.38 -4.41
C TRP A 25 14.88 46.09 -4.89
N TRP A 26 16.21 46.09 -4.99
CA TRP A 26 17.00 44.90 -5.27
C TRP A 26 16.87 43.84 -4.17
N ILE A 27 16.91 44.25 -2.89
CA ILE A 27 16.71 43.35 -1.74
C ILE A 27 15.34 42.67 -1.81
N GLY A 28 14.26 43.41 -2.08
CA GLY A 28 12.91 42.84 -2.21
C GLY A 28 12.82 41.79 -3.32
N ARG A 29 13.47 42.02 -4.46
CA ARG A 29 13.51 41.05 -5.58
C ARG A 29 14.31 39.81 -5.25
N ILE A 30 15.45 39.96 -4.59
CA ILE A 30 16.28 38.82 -4.15
C ILE A 30 15.49 37.96 -3.16
N ILE A 31 14.82 38.57 -2.18
CA ILE A 31 13.95 37.85 -1.23
C ILE A 31 12.83 37.11 -1.96
N THR A 32 12.18 37.77 -2.92
CA THR A 32 11.10 37.14 -3.71
C THR A 32 11.62 35.97 -4.55
N LEU A 33 12.78 36.12 -5.18
CA LEU A 33 13.42 35.06 -5.96
C LEU A 33 13.80 33.87 -5.07
N ILE A 34 14.38 34.13 -3.88
CA ILE A 34 14.70 33.09 -2.90
C ILE A 34 13.44 32.36 -2.43
N LEU A 35 12.34 33.06 -2.19
CA LEU A 35 11.06 32.43 -1.80
C LEU A 35 10.51 31.52 -2.91
N VAL A 36 10.54 31.99 -4.16
CA VAL A 36 10.08 31.19 -5.31
C VAL A 36 10.99 29.98 -5.52
N CYS A 37 12.30 30.18 -5.61
CA CYS A 37 13.28 29.10 -5.78
C CYS A 37 13.25 28.13 -4.61
N GLY A 38 13.09 28.62 -3.38
CA GLY A 38 12.96 27.80 -2.18
C GLY A 38 11.69 26.95 -2.19
N THR A 39 10.55 27.54 -2.56
CA THR A 39 9.28 26.80 -2.68
C THR A 39 9.38 25.72 -3.76
N VAL A 40 9.90 26.07 -4.94
CA VAL A 40 10.11 25.11 -6.05
C VAL A 40 11.11 24.02 -5.64
N GLY A 41 12.19 24.39 -4.96
CA GLY A 41 13.17 23.44 -4.42
C GLY A 41 12.55 22.46 -3.43
N ILE A 42 11.69 22.93 -2.52
CA ILE A 42 10.94 22.07 -1.59
C ILE A 42 9.97 21.15 -2.35
N LEU A 43 9.29 21.64 -3.38
CA LEU A 43 8.38 20.82 -4.20
C LEU A 43 9.14 19.72 -4.92
N PHE A 44 10.28 20.04 -5.57
CA PHE A 44 11.12 19.03 -6.21
C PHE A 44 11.70 18.05 -5.20
N TRP A 45 12.24 18.54 -4.08
CA TRP A 45 12.72 17.68 -3.01
C TRP A 45 11.63 16.73 -2.53
N ARG A 46 10.39 17.23 -2.34
CA ARG A 46 9.24 16.41 -1.99
C ARG A 46 8.94 15.37 -3.07
N ILE A 47 8.94 15.73 -4.35
CA ILE A 47 8.69 14.79 -5.46
C ILE A 47 9.75 13.68 -5.51
N PHE A 48 11.04 14.04 -5.38
CA PHE A 48 12.13 13.07 -5.44
C PHE A 48 12.26 12.20 -4.19
N THR A 49 11.79 12.69 -3.03
CA THR A 49 11.74 11.92 -1.78
C THR A 49 10.43 11.17 -1.59
N SER A 50 9.34 11.59 -2.25
CA SER A 50 8.03 10.93 -2.23
C SER A 50 8.02 9.72 -3.15
N GLY A 51 8.26 8.57 -2.57
CA GLY A 51 8.07 7.30 -3.24
C GLY A 51 8.40 6.17 -2.29
N ASP A 52 7.88 4.99 -2.60
CA ASP A 52 8.13 3.80 -1.80
C ASP A 52 9.64 3.57 -1.63
N PRO A 53 10.07 2.99 -0.50
CA PRO A 53 11.45 2.59 -0.33
C PRO A 53 11.93 1.70 -1.47
N LYS A 54 13.15 1.92 -1.98
CA LYS A 54 13.63 1.23 -3.19
C LYS A 54 13.73 -0.28 -2.99
N ASP A 55 13.98 -0.71 -1.76
CA ASP A 55 14.17 -2.11 -1.40
C ASP A 55 12.85 -2.85 -1.21
N LEU A 56 11.75 -2.12 -1.01
CA LEU A 56 10.39 -2.64 -0.88
C LEU A 56 9.58 -2.60 -2.20
N LYS A 57 10.22 -2.38 -3.35
CA LYS A 57 9.51 -2.28 -4.65
C LYS A 57 9.37 -3.61 -5.39
N GLY A 58 10.31 -4.53 -5.18
CA GLY A 58 10.32 -5.83 -5.86
C GLY A 58 9.55 -6.88 -5.07
N LEU A 59 9.41 -8.06 -5.66
CA LEU A 59 8.91 -9.23 -4.95
C LEU A 59 9.88 -9.61 -3.80
N GLN A 60 9.33 -10.05 -2.68
CA GLN A 60 10.09 -10.65 -1.59
C GLN A 60 10.22 -12.15 -1.84
N PRO A 61 11.40 -12.67 -2.20
CA PRO A 61 11.57 -14.09 -2.48
C PRO A 61 11.55 -14.90 -1.17
N ASN A 62 10.77 -15.98 -1.16
CA ASN A 62 10.73 -17.01 -0.13
C ASN A 62 10.66 -18.40 -0.79
N GLN A 63 10.60 -19.47 0.00
CA GLN A 63 10.64 -20.84 -0.51
C GLN A 63 9.50 -21.14 -1.50
N PRO A 64 8.21 -20.92 -1.17
CA PRO A 64 7.11 -21.20 -2.10
C PRO A 64 7.24 -20.45 -3.43
N LEU A 65 7.62 -19.17 -3.38
CA LEU A 65 7.76 -18.37 -4.59
C LEU A 65 8.94 -18.80 -5.47
N ALA A 66 10.08 -19.13 -4.85
CA ALA A 66 11.25 -19.60 -5.58
C ALA A 66 10.98 -20.96 -6.23
N ASP A 67 10.29 -21.87 -5.54
CA ASP A 67 9.91 -23.18 -6.07
C ASP A 67 8.95 -23.05 -7.25
N ALA A 68 7.90 -22.23 -7.12
CA ALA A 68 6.98 -21.93 -8.21
C ALA A 68 7.69 -21.31 -9.42
N TYR A 69 8.63 -20.39 -9.18
CA TYR A 69 9.43 -19.77 -10.24
C TYR A 69 10.31 -20.79 -10.99
N ASN A 70 10.97 -21.67 -10.26
CA ASN A 70 11.79 -22.72 -10.85
C ASN A 70 10.97 -23.76 -11.62
N ALA A 71 9.79 -24.12 -11.10
CA ALA A 71 8.86 -25.03 -11.77
C ALA A 71 8.34 -24.44 -13.08
N ALA A 72 7.87 -23.19 -13.07
CA ALA A 72 7.43 -22.49 -14.28
C ALA A 72 8.55 -22.43 -15.34
N ARG A 73 9.77 -22.10 -14.91
CA ARG A 73 10.93 -22.03 -15.80
C ARG A 73 11.31 -23.40 -16.39
N ALA A 74 11.15 -24.49 -15.64
CA ALA A 74 11.41 -25.84 -16.13
C ALA A 74 10.44 -26.24 -17.27
N GLU A 75 9.26 -25.64 -17.30
CA GLU A 75 8.24 -25.81 -18.35
C GLU A 75 8.31 -24.74 -19.45
N ASP A 76 9.34 -23.89 -19.46
CA ASP A 76 9.47 -22.73 -20.37
C ASP A 76 8.29 -21.75 -20.27
N LYS A 77 7.71 -21.63 -19.07
CA LYS A 77 6.62 -20.70 -18.73
C LYS A 77 7.13 -19.57 -17.82
N GLU A 78 6.40 -18.45 -17.85
CA GLU A 78 6.57 -17.39 -16.85
C GLU A 78 5.56 -17.55 -15.72
N LEU A 79 5.93 -17.00 -14.57
CA LEU A 79 5.11 -17.03 -13.36
C LEU A 79 3.99 -15.99 -13.48
N THR A 80 2.75 -16.39 -13.22
CA THR A 80 1.57 -15.56 -13.38
C THR A 80 1.42 -14.66 -12.18
N VAL A 81 1.81 -13.40 -12.34
CA VAL A 81 1.61 -12.37 -11.32
C VAL A 81 0.62 -11.35 -11.83
N TYR A 82 -0.35 -11.00 -11.00
CA TYR A 82 -1.31 -9.95 -11.31
C TYR A 82 -1.67 -9.15 -10.07
N TYR A 83 -2.44 -8.09 -10.30
CA TYR A 83 -3.08 -7.30 -9.26
C TYR A 83 -4.43 -6.85 -9.77
N ASN A 84 -5.42 -6.77 -8.89
CA ASN A 84 -6.65 -6.06 -9.20
C ASN A 84 -6.36 -4.57 -9.05
N GLU A 85 -6.77 -3.76 -10.02
CA GLU A 85 -6.72 -2.31 -9.83
C GLU A 85 -7.48 -1.99 -8.56
N GLN A 86 -6.79 -1.36 -7.61
CA GLN A 86 -7.44 -0.93 -6.40
C GLN A 86 -8.43 0.15 -6.77
N LEU A 87 -9.70 -0.24 -6.84
CA LEU A 87 -10.78 0.71 -7.02
C LEU A 87 -10.62 1.75 -5.90
N PRO A 88 -10.71 3.05 -6.21
CA PRO A 88 -10.65 4.10 -5.21
C PRO A 88 -11.68 3.91 -4.09
N ASN A 89 -12.59 2.94 -4.20
CA ASN A 89 -13.81 2.82 -3.40
C ASN A 89 -13.81 1.80 -2.27
N ILE A 90 -12.69 1.14 -1.95
CA ILE A 90 -12.71 0.03 -1.00
C ILE A 90 -11.95 0.24 0.31
N THR A 91 -12.11 1.46 0.84
CA THR A 91 -11.59 1.89 2.14
C THR A 91 -12.57 2.83 2.85
N TYR A 92 -13.88 2.61 2.67
CA TYR A 92 -14.87 3.63 2.97
C TYR A 92 -15.88 3.24 4.04
N GLU A 93 -15.37 3.06 5.25
CA GLU A 93 -16.18 3.31 6.44
C GLU A 93 -16.20 4.81 6.75
N LYS A 94 -17.38 5.36 7.06
CA LYS A 94 -17.61 6.77 7.38
C LYS A 94 -16.80 7.17 8.64
N GLY A 95 -15.61 7.74 8.48
CA GLY A 95 -14.85 8.36 9.56
C GLY A 95 -13.34 8.19 9.52
N ARG A 96 -12.83 7.08 8.96
CA ARG A 96 -11.39 6.73 8.98
C ARG A 96 -10.69 6.92 7.63
N ARG A 97 -11.02 8.02 6.93
CA ARG A 97 -10.51 8.33 5.59
C ARG A 97 -8.98 8.39 5.55
N GLY A 98 -8.35 7.56 4.71
CA GLY A 98 -6.96 7.74 4.25
C GLY A 98 -5.87 7.36 5.26
N TYR A 99 -6.21 6.57 6.29
CA TYR A 99 -5.27 6.16 7.34
C TYR A 99 -4.33 5.05 6.88
N PHE A 100 -4.83 4.14 6.07
CA PHE A 100 -4.13 2.97 5.60
C PHE A 100 -4.15 2.90 4.08
N SER A 101 -3.16 2.25 3.50
CA SER A 101 -3.11 1.98 2.06
C SER A 101 -2.42 0.65 1.84
N ALA A 102 -3.04 -0.26 1.09
CA ALA A 102 -2.32 -1.35 0.43
C ALA A 102 -1.69 -0.77 -0.83
N GLN A 103 -0.40 -0.89 -1.02
CA GLN A 103 0.28 -0.55 -2.26
C GLN A 103 0.86 -1.82 -2.87
N ARG A 104 1.01 -1.86 -4.19
CA ARG A 104 1.71 -2.94 -4.91
C ARG A 104 1.25 -4.34 -4.47
N VAL A 105 -0.06 -4.55 -4.36
CA VAL A 105 -0.62 -5.89 -4.13
C VAL A 105 -0.22 -6.78 -5.30
N ARG A 106 0.22 -8.00 -5.02
CA ARG A 106 0.59 -9.00 -6.02
C ARG A 106 -0.01 -10.34 -5.61
N PHE A 107 -0.80 -10.90 -6.52
CA PHE A 107 -1.32 -12.25 -6.45
C PHE A 107 -0.44 -13.14 -7.31
N ILE A 108 0.05 -14.23 -6.73
CA ILE A 108 0.92 -15.21 -7.36
C ILE A 108 0.24 -16.58 -7.20
N GLU A 109 -0.47 -17.01 -8.24
CA GLU A 109 -1.31 -18.22 -8.20
C GLU A 109 -0.47 -19.48 -8.03
N GLU A 110 0.61 -19.64 -8.78
CA GLU A 110 1.44 -20.85 -8.77
C GLU A 110 2.18 -21.06 -7.44
N ALA A 111 2.38 -19.99 -6.65
CA ALA A 111 2.99 -20.06 -5.34
C ALA A 111 1.95 -20.06 -4.20
N ASN A 112 0.65 -19.98 -4.51
CA ASN A 112 -0.43 -19.81 -3.53
C ASN A 112 -0.11 -18.67 -2.56
N GLN A 113 0.32 -17.54 -3.11
CA GLN A 113 0.94 -16.46 -2.36
C GLN A 113 0.39 -15.08 -2.71
N VAL A 114 0.25 -14.24 -1.69
CA VAL A 114 -0.08 -12.83 -1.83
C VAL A 114 0.99 -11.96 -1.16
N GLN A 115 1.43 -10.94 -1.88
CA GLN A 115 2.39 -9.96 -1.40
C GLN A 115 1.77 -8.56 -1.40
N VAL A 116 1.94 -7.81 -0.29
CA VAL A 116 1.35 -6.47 -0.13
C VAL A 116 2.35 -5.52 0.49
N LEU A 117 2.56 -4.35 -0.14
CA LEU A 117 3.25 -3.23 0.50
C LEU A 117 2.22 -2.37 1.25
N PHE A 118 2.01 -2.67 2.52
CA PHE A 118 1.14 -1.89 3.39
C PHE A 118 1.81 -0.58 3.84
N ARG A 119 1.03 0.49 3.88
CA ARG A 119 1.48 1.83 4.27
C ARG A 119 0.49 2.54 5.19
N TYR A 120 1.02 3.23 6.20
CA TYR A 120 0.30 4.21 7.02
C TYR A 120 1.18 5.41 7.35
N ASN A 121 0.58 6.52 7.80
CA ASN A 121 1.31 7.75 8.12
C ASN A 121 1.29 8.07 9.62
N ASN A 122 1.99 9.13 10.02
CA ASN A 122 2.04 9.54 11.43
C ASN A 122 0.70 10.06 11.98
N SER A 123 -0.17 10.62 11.13
CA SER A 123 -1.51 11.00 11.59
C SER A 123 -2.35 9.79 11.95
N THR A 124 -2.18 8.65 11.26
CA THR A 124 -2.84 7.39 11.63
C THR A 124 -2.47 6.95 13.04
N ILE A 125 -1.20 7.08 13.44
CA ILE A 125 -0.75 6.75 14.81
C ILE A 125 -1.39 7.67 15.84
N ARG A 126 -1.60 8.96 15.50
CA ARG A 126 -2.28 9.90 16.40
C ARG A 126 -3.74 9.51 16.60
N HIS A 127 -4.42 9.14 15.53
CA HIS A 127 -5.80 8.67 15.62
C HIS A 127 -5.92 7.34 16.35
N LEU A 128 -4.97 6.42 16.16
CA LEU A 128 -4.89 5.20 16.96
C LEU A 128 -4.83 5.51 18.46
N ARG A 129 -3.97 6.45 18.87
CA ARG A 129 -3.87 6.88 20.27
C ARG A 129 -5.19 7.43 20.79
N GLU A 130 -5.87 8.28 20.01
CA GLU A 130 -7.16 8.88 20.37
C GLU A 130 -8.26 7.82 20.46
N ASP A 131 -8.37 6.94 19.47
CA ASP A 131 -9.42 5.92 19.34
C ASP A 131 -9.33 4.86 20.44
N TYR A 132 -8.10 4.51 20.87
CA TYR A 132 -7.84 3.53 21.93
C TYR A 132 -7.51 4.16 23.29
N ALA A 133 -7.62 5.49 23.42
CA ALA A 133 -7.31 6.24 24.64
C ALA A 133 -5.94 5.87 25.27
N LEU A 134 -4.90 5.74 24.43
CA LEU A 134 -3.57 5.37 24.89
C LEU A 134 -2.91 6.51 25.68
N ASP A 135 -2.27 6.17 26.79
CA ASP A 135 -1.61 7.13 27.70
C ASP A 135 -0.46 7.87 27.00
N GLU A 136 0.32 7.15 26.21
CA GLU A 136 1.49 7.66 25.50
C GLU A 136 1.32 7.59 23.98
N MET A 137 2.05 8.45 23.27
CA MET A 137 2.06 8.42 21.81
C MET A 137 2.94 7.25 21.36
N PRO A 138 2.41 6.26 20.62
CA PRO A 138 3.21 5.15 20.16
C PRO A 138 4.36 5.61 19.26
N ASN A 139 5.50 4.93 19.33
CA ASN A 139 6.61 5.28 18.46
C ASN A 139 6.29 4.79 17.05
N ARG A 140 6.69 5.61 16.08
CA ARG A 140 6.53 5.34 14.67
C ARG A 140 7.22 4.05 14.21
N SER A 141 8.34 3.69 14.84
CA SER A 141 9.08 2.46 14.53
C SER A 141 8.37 1.20 15.05
N ASP A 142 7.43 1.35 15.97
CA ASP A 142 6.82 0.22 16.65
C ASP A 142 5.94 -0.60 15.70
N ASP A 143 5.79 -1.87 16.04
CA ASP A 143 4.89 -2.75 15.32
C ASP A 143 3.48 -2.69 15.92
N LEU A 144 2.72 -1.68 15.49
CA LEU A 144 1.46 -1.27 16.11
C LEU A 144 0.24 -2.08 15.65
N TYR A 145 0.31 -2.67 14.45
CA TYR A 145 -0.84 -3.29 13.82
C TYR A 145 -0.63 -4.78 13.63
N ASP A 146 -1.67 -5.56 13.92
CA ASP A 146 -1.78 -6.94 13.48
C ASP A 146 -2.57 -6.96 12.16
N ILE A 147 -1.94 -7.44 11.09
CA ILE A 147 -2.48 -7.34 9.73
C ILE A 147 -2.66 -8.75 9.20
N THR A 148 -3.89 -9.09 8.86
CA THR A 148 -4.25 -10.43 8.38
C THR A 148 -4.99 -10.33 7.06
N LEU A 149 -4.95 -11.40 6.26
CA LEU A 149 -5.88 -11.54 5.14
C LEU A 149 -7.08 -12.36 5.60
N TYR A 150 -8.28 -11.86 5.35
CA TYR A 150 -9.53 -12.57 5.51
C TYR A 150 -10.08 -12.84 4.12
N VAL A 151 -10.08 -14.11 3.72
CA VAL A 151 -10.35 -14.54 2.34
C VAL A 151 -11.70 -15.21 2.29
N ALA A 152 -12.55 -14.78 1.36
CA ALA A 152 -13.84 -15.38 1.07
C ALA A 152 -13.68 -16.36 -0.10
N TYR A 153 -14.01 -17.62 0.15
CA TYR A 153 -14.07 -18.70 -0.82
C TYR A 153 -15.52 -19.04 -1.13
N ASP A 154 -15.86 -19.12 -2.41
CA ASP A 154 -17.14 -19.65 -2.87
C ASP A 154 -17.19 -21.17 -2.63
N LEU A 155 -18.23 -21.67 -1.98
CA LEU A 155 -18.49 -23.10 -1.77
C LEU A 155 -19.51 -23.65 -2.77
N THR A 156 -20.19 -22.79 -3.52
CA THR A 156 -21.28 -23.08 -4.45
C THR A 156 -21.02 -22.40 -5.81
N PRO A 157 -19.86 -22.67 -6.46
CA PRO A 157 -19.44 -21.95 -7.67
C PRO A 157 -20.41 -22.08 -8.86
N ASP A 158 -21.28 -23.09 -8.86
CA ASP A 158 -22.31 -23.30 -9.88
C ASP A 158 -23.53 -22.39 -9.73
N ASP A 159 -23.72 -21.72 -8.58
CA ASP A 159 -24.83 -20.79 -8.31
C ASP A 159 -24.32 -19.43 -7.80
N PRO A 160 -23.92 -18.50 -8.69
CA PRO A 160 -23.37 -17.21 -8.28
C PRO A 160 -24.37 -16.27 -7.59
N THR A 161 -25.64 -16.66 -7.42
CA THR A 161 -26.69 -15.80 -6.85
C THR A 161 -26.72 -15.78 -5.32
N ASP A 162 -26.06 -16.74 -4.66
CA ASP A 162 -25.95 -16.85 -3.20
C ASP A 162 -24.70 -16.14 -2.63
N ASN A 163 -23.73 -15.83 -3.48
CA ASN A 163 -22.49 -15.11 -3.16
C ASN A 163 -22.68 -13.67 -2.64
N ALA A 164 -23.89 -13.12 -2.73
CA ALA A 164 -24.21 -11.78 -2.23
C ALA A 164 -24.49 -11.73 -0.71
N GLY A 165 -24.48 -12.87 -0.01
CA GLY A 165 -24.67 -12.97 1.43
C GLY A 165 -23.51 -13.66 2.13
N ASN A 166 -23.27 -13.30 3.40
CA ASN A 166 -22.39 -14.07 4.29
C ASN A 166 -23.06 -15.39 4.72
N ASP A 167 -23.70 -16.11 3.80
CA ASP A 167 -24.31 -17.42 4.07
C ASP A 167 -23.17 -18.43 4.27
N PRO A 168 -23.03 -19.03 5.47
CA PRO A 168 -21.97 -20.01 5.73
C PRO A 168 -22.06 -21.28 4.86
N ALA A 169 -23.20 -21.53 4.22
CA ALA A 169 -23.37 -22.64 3.28
C ALA A 169 -22.81 -22.34 1.88
N ALA A 170 -22.75 -21.06 1.50
CA ALA A 170 -22.29 -20.59 0.19
C ALA A 170 -20.87 -20.01 0.25
N VAL A 171 -20.45 -19.44 1.38
CA VAL A 171 -19.15 -18.77 1.50
C VAL A 171 -18.39 -19.25 2.74
N LYS A 172 -17.15 -19.69 2.52
CA LYS A 172 -16.19 -19.99 3.59
C LYS A 172 -15.19 -18.86 3.73
N PHE A 173 -15.04 -18.38 4.96
CA PHE A 173 -14.00 -17.42 5.27
C PHE A 173 -12.79 -18.08 5.94
N VAL A 174 -11.59 -17.71 5.52
CA VAL A 174 -10.33 -18.18 6.10
C VAL A 174 -9.42 -17.00 6.38
N ARG A 175 -8.82 -16.98 7.57
CA ARG A 175 -7.84 -15.96 7.97
C ARG A 175 -6.42 -16.47 7.80
N TYR A 176 -5.58 -15.66 7.15
CA TYR A 176 -4.16 -15.91 6.93
C TYR A 176 -3.32 -14.86 7.65
N GLN A 177 -2.32 -15.36 8.39
CA GLN A 177 -1.28 -14.54 9.01
C GLN A 177 -0.13 -14.33 8.01
N PRO A 178 0.59 -13.20 8.07
CA PRO A 178 1.75 -13.00 7.24
C PRO A 178 2.85 -13.97 7.67
N THR A 179 3.47 -14.64 6.70
CA THR A 179 4.62 -15.53 6.92
C THR A 179 5.94 -14.76 6.94
N SER A 180 5.97 -13.56 6.35
CA SER A 180 7.10 -12.65 6.40
C SER A 180 6.64 -11.20 6.47
N VAL A 181 7.34 -10.40 7.27
CA VAL A 181 7.11 -8.97 7.44
C VAL A 181 8.43 -8.23 7.38
N VAL A 182 8.58 -7.34 6.40
CA VAL A 182 9.72 -6.41 6.31
C VAL A 182 9.24 -4.99 6.59
N ALA A 183 9.79 -4.38 7.63
CA ALA A 183 9.42 -3.03 8.04
C ALA A 183 10.44 -2.00 7.54
N GLU A 184 9.96 -0.87 7.00
CA GLU A 184 10.81 0.27 6.69
C GLU A 184 10.08 1.59 6.94
N THR A 185 10.84 2.63 7.28
CA THR A 185 10.33 3.97 7.52
C THR A 185 10.96 4.95 6.55
N LYS A 186 10.14 5.68 5.79
CA LYS A 186 10.64 6.69 4.85
C LYS A 186 9.75 7.93 4.84
N GLY A 187 10.36 9.10 4.97
CA GLY A 187 9.65 10.39 4.96
C GLY A 187 8.57 10.44 6.05
N LEU A 188 7.30 10.57 5.67
CA LEU A 188 6.13 10.63 6.58
C LEU A 188 5.36 9.31 6.73
N TYR A 189 5.82 8.24 6.07
CA TYR A 189 5.12 6.97 5.99
C TYR A 189 5.91 5.81 6.62
N ASN A 190 5.16 4.88 7.18
CA ASN A 190 5.65 3.57 7.62
C ASN A 190 5.19 2.54 6.61
N TYR A 191 6.11 1.66 6.26
CA TYR A 191 5.89 0.60 5.29
C TYR A 191 6.04 -0.74 5.99
N ARG A 192 5.18 -1.68 5.60
CA ARG A 192 5.27 -3.09 5.94
C ARG A 192 5.10 -3.86 4.64
N TYR A 193 6.13 -4.57 4.21
CA TYR A 193 6.00 -5.53 3.15
C TYR A 193 5.59 -6.86 3.76
N LEU A 194 4.39 -7.30 3.44
CA LEU A 194 3.75 -8.49 3.99
C LEU A 194 3.73 -9.58 2.92
N VAL A 195 4.14 -10.78 3.29
CA VAL A 195 4.01 -11.99 2.46
C VAL A 195 3.04 -12.93 3.17
N PHE A 196 2.07 -13.45 2.44
CA PHE A 196 1.11 -14.43 2.92
C PHE A 196 1.20 -15.66 2.02
N ASP A 197 1.54 -16.81 2.59
CA ASP A 197 1.64 -18.09 1.89
C ASP A 197 0.44 -18.98 2.20
N GLY A 198 0.16 -19.94 1.30
CA GLY A 198 -0.86 -20.98 1.50
C GLY A 198 -2.29 -20.54 1.15
N LEU A 199 -2.43 -19.41 0.45
CA LEU A 199 -3.72 -18.99 -0.09
C LEU A 199 -4.07 -19.86 -1.28
N ASP A 200 -5.16 -20.59 -1.19
CA ASP A 200 -5.57 -21.49 -2.26
C ASP A 200 -6.22 -20.71 -3.42
N MET A 201 -5.40 -20.12 -4.29
CA MET A 201 -5.89 -19.24 -5.35
C MET A 201 -6.17 -19.98 -6.66
N THR A 202 -5.84 -21.27 -6.73
CA THR A 202 -5.88 -22.08 -7.95
C THR A 202 -6.99 -23.13 -7.95
N VAL A 203 -7.65 -23.36 -6.81
CA VAL A 203 -8.73 -24.35 -6.73
C VAL A 203 -9.99 -23.83 -7.43
N THR A 204 -10.33 -24.50 -8.53
CA THR A 204 -11.54 -24.29 -9.33
C THR A 204 -12.81 -24.62 -8.57
N ASP A 205 -12.73 -25.52 -7.60
CA ASP A 205 -13.88 -26.04 -6.86
C ASP A 205 -14.34 -25.05 -5.77
N ASN A 206 -13.47 -24.10 -5.37
CA ASN A 206 -13.78 -23.05 -4.41
C ASN A 206 -13.05 -21.76 -4.80
N PRO A 207 -13.50 -21.04 -5.85
CA PRO A 207 -12.83 -19.84 -6.30
C PRO A 207 -12.83 -18.74 -5.22
N VAL A 208 -11.77 -17.93 -5.21
CA VAL A 208 -11.69 -16.76 -4.33
C VAL A 208 -12.67 -15.70 -4.83
N LEU A 209 -13.59 -15.29 -3.95
CA LEU A 209 -14.55 -14.20 -4.21
C LEU A 209 -13.94 -12.84 -3.86
N ALA A 210 -13.36 -12.73 -2.67
CA ALA A 210 -12.82 -11.49 -2.16
C ALA A 210 -11.65 -11.74 -1.20
N VAL A 211 -10.69 -10.82 -1.19
CA VAL A 211 -9.61 -10.80 -0.19
C VAL A 211 -9.67 -9.47 0.53
N TYR A 212 -9.96 -9.53 1.82
CA TYR A 212 -9.94 -8.41 2.74
C TYR A 212 -8.61 -8.41 3.48
N MET A 213 -7.97 -7.26 3.59
CA MET A 213 -6.85 -7.04 4.49
C MET A 213 -7.38 -6.36 5.75
N ASP A 214 -7.55 -7.16 6.80
CA ASP A 214 -8.00 -6.70 8.10
C ASP A 214 -6.81 -6.17 8.89
N ILE A 215 -7.00 -5.00 9.51
CA ILE A 215 -6.00 -4.29 10.30
C ILE A 215 -6.56 -4.15 11.71
N TYR A 216 -5.90 -4.77 12.68
CA TYR A 216 -6.20 -4.65 14.10
C TYR A 216 -5.09 -3.88 14.81
N TYR A 217 -5.44 -3.19 15.90
CA TYR A 217 -4.42 -2.72 16.82
C TYR A 217 -3.88 -3.90 17.63
N LYS A 218 -2.56 -4.07 17.71
CA LYS A 218 -1.95 -5.20 18.44
C LYS A 218 -2.33 -5.28 19.92
N GLY A 219 -2.60 -4.13 20.54
CA GLY A 219 -3.05 -4.07 21.94
C GLY A 219 -4.52 -4.48 22.15
N ASP A 220 -5.27 -4.74 21.07
CA ASP A 220 -6.70 -5.10 21.11
C ASP A 220 -7.06 -6.08 19.98
N VAL A 221 -6.33 -7.20 19.92
CA VAL A 221 -6.59 -8.28 18.96
C VAL A 221 -7.65 -9.22 19.53
N ARG A 222 -8.85 -9.21 18.94
CA ARG A 222 -10.02 -9.95 19.45
C ARG A 222 -10.73 -10.81 18.41
N TYR A 223 -10.15 -10.97 17.24
CA TYR A 223 -10.81 -11.67 16.13
C TYR A 223 -10.83 -13.21 16.28
N LEU A 224 -10.31 -13.73 17.39
CA LEU A 224 -10.35 -15.14 17.81
C LEU A 224 -11.33 -15.37 18.97
N GLU A 225 -12.01 -14.33 19.47
CA GLU A 225 -12.97 -14.47 20.57
C GLU A 225 -14.21 -15.26 20.12
N GLU A 226 -14.75 -16.08 21.02
CA GLU A 226 -15.84 -17.03 20.73
C GLU A 226 -17.19 -16.35 20.40
N ASP A 227 -17.33 -15.05 20.70
CA ASP A 227 -18.54 -14.25 20.47
C ASP A 227 -18.59 -13.59 19.08
N GLY A 228 -17.75 -14.04 18.15
CA GLY A 228 -17.65 -13.51 16.79
C GLY A 228 -16.55 -12.46 16.61
N GLY A 229 -15.84 -12.13 17.68
CA GLY A 229 -14.73 -11.19 17.68
C GLY A 229 -15.16 -9.74 17.42
N LYS A 230 -14.22 -8.82 17.64
CA LYS A 230 -14.42 -7.41 17.33
C LYS A 230 -14.12 -7.16 15.86
N ASP A 231 -14.88 -6.25 15.23
CA ASP A 231 -14.57 -5.74 13.89
C ASP A 231 -13.13 -5.20 13.83
N PRO A 232 -12.44 -5.35 12.68
CA PRO A 232 -11.11 -4.79 12.50
C PRO A 232 -11.11 -3.27 12.71
N TYR A 233 -9.98 -2.75 13.18
CA TYR A 233 -9.77 -1.30 13.26
C TYR A 233 -9.91 -0.65 11.88
N SER A 234 -9.52 -1.36 10.82
CA SER A 234 -9.85 -1.01 9.44
C SER A 234 -9.76 -2.26 8.55
N ALA A 235 -10.57 -2.33 7.50
CA ALA A 235 -10.46 -3.36 6.47
C ALA A 235 -10.29 -2.71 5.09
N LEU A 236 -9.39 -3.25 4.28
CA LEU A 236 -9.23 -2.85 2.87
C LEU A 236 -9.56 -4.06 1.99
N ILE A 237 -10.37 -3.92 0.94
CA ILE A 237 -10.48 -5.00 -0.05
C ILE A 237 -9.32 -4.85 -1.04
N ILE A 238 -8.58 -5.93 -1.21
CA ILE A 238 -7.41 -5.98 -2.11
C ILE A 238 -7.64 -6.90 -3.33
N TYR A 239 -8.70 -7.71 -3.29
CA TYR A 239 -9.17 -8.54 -4.39
C TYR A 239 -10.69 -8.60 -4.40
N ASP A 240 -11.27 -8.51 -5.59
CA ASP A 240 -12.68 -8.75 -5.87
C ASP A 240 -12.75 -9.52 -7.18
N TYR A 241 -13.45 -10.66 -7.19
CA TYR A 241 -13.56 -11.54 -8.36
C TYR A 241 -14.18 -10.86 -9.58
N ALA A 242 -15.01 -9.82 -9.37
CA ALA A 242 -15.62 -9.04 -10.44
C ALA A 242 -14.69 -7.95 -11.01
N ALA A 243 -13.57 -7.65 -10.33
CA ALA A 243 -12.61 -6.66 -10.78
C ALA A 243 -11.63 -7.23 -11.81
N GLU A 244 -11.19 -6.39 -12.75
CA GLU A 244 -10.23 -6.77 -13.78
C GLU A 244 -8.86 -7.13 -13.16
N LYS A 245 -8.31 -8.28 -13.55
CA LYS A 245 -6.95 -8.70 -13.21
C LYS A 245 -5.96 -8.02 -14.16
N THR A 246 -5.12 -7.12 -13.64
CA THR A 246 -4.05 -6.51 -14.42
C THR A 246 -2.76 -7.31 -14.28
N PRO A 247 -2.16 -7.79 -15.39
CA PRO A 247 -0.92 -8.55 -15.33
C PRO A 247 0.24 -7.68 -14.81
N TYR A 248 1.15 -8.33 -14.08
CA TYR A 248 2.39 -7.75 -13.61
C TYR A 248 3.57 -8.49 -14.25
N GLU A 249 4.27 -7.80 -15.14
CA GLU A 249 5.50 -8.33 -15.74
C GLU A 249 6.65 -8.29 -14.73
N LEU A 250 7.27 -9.45 -14.48
CA LEU A 250 8.44 -9.57 -13.61
C LEU A 250 9.59 -8.71 -14.14
N THR A 251 10.07 -7.79 -13.31
CA THR A 251 11.21 -6.96 -13.68
C THR A 251 12.49 -7.78 -13.68
N LYS A 252 13.54 -7.26 -14.32
CA LYS A 252 14.88 -7.86 -14.25
C LYS A 252 15.34 -8.10 -12.80
N LYS A 253 15.06 -7.14 -11.89
CA LYS A 253 15.42 -7.24 -10.47
C LYS A 253 14.67 -8.37 -9.78
N ASP A 254 13.39 -8.59 -10.11
CA ASP A 254 12.61 -9.70 -9.54
C ASP A 254 13.17 -11.04 -9.97
N ARG A 255 13.45 -11.21 -11.27
CA ARG A 255 14.05 -12.44 -11.82
C ARG A 255 15.42 -12.75 -11.22
N GLU A 256 16.24 -11.72 -11.04
CA GLU A 256 17.55 -11.84 -10.37
C GLU A 256 17.39 -12.24 -8.90
N ALA A 257 16.46 -11.61 -8.17
CA ALA A 257 16.20 -11.94 -6.77
C ALA A 257 15.69 -13.37 -6.58
N LEU A 258 14.76 -13.82 -7.44
CA LEU A 258 14.22 -15.18 -7.43
C LEU A 258 15.28 -16.22 -7.80
N SER A 259 16.09 -15.95 -8.83
CA SER A 259 17.16 -16.86 -9.25
C SER A 259 18.31 -16.94 -8.24
N ALA A 260 18.59 -15.85 -7.53
CA ALA A 260 19.64 -15.79 -6.52
C ALA A 260 19.20 -16.31 -5.15
N TRP A 261 17.90 -16.56 -4.96
CA TRP A 261 17.37 -17.04 -3.70
C TRP A 261 17.90 -18.45 -3.40
N LYS A 262 18.79 -18.51 -2.41
CA LYS A 262 19.29 -19.75 -1.82
C LYS A 262 18.64 -19.79 -0.46
N GLY A 263 17.67 -20.68 -0.27
CA GLY A 263 16.82 -20.66 0.91
C GLY A 263 17.57 -20.41 2.20
N ALA A 264 16.97 -19.59 3.08
CA ALA A 264 17.48 -19.45 4.43
C ALA A 264 17.57 -20.87 5.01
N LYS A 265 18.78 -21.29 5.39
CA LYS A 265 18.95 -22.52 6.15
C LYS A 265 17.98 -22.42 7.33
N ALA A 266 17.10 -23.40 7.46
CA ALA A 266 16.32 -23.57 8.68
C ALA A 266 17.32 -23.57 9.85
N GLU A 267 17.26 -22.54 10.70
CA GLU A 267 17.86 -22.55 12.03
C GLU A 267 16.91 -23.26 12.99
#